data_AF-A0A249STU8-F1
#
_entry.id   AF-A0A249STU8-F1
#
_cell.length_a   1.000
_cell.length_b   1.000
_cell.length_c   1.000
_cell.angle_alpha   90.00
_cell.angle_beta   90.00
_cell.angle_gamma   90.00
#
_symmetry.space_group_name_H-M   'P 1'
#
loop_
_entity.id
_entity.type
_entity.pdbx_description
1 polymer ?
#
loop_
_entity_poly.entity_id
_entity_poly.type
_entity_poly.pdbx_seq_one_letter_code
_entity_poly.pdbx_strand_id
1 'polypeptide(L)'
;MNFQDTLFTGQILDIKPKNMNKTLAAHGRKLIKEALQGCSKEQQDLFKRLYGRWTELEIVEVVDNMDETKIDYALTQCEKMYKINKLQTDLKEAVEDLQKSHLSN
;
A
#
# COMPACT_ATOMS: atom_id res chain seq x y z
N MET A 1 40.10 12.42 2.06
CA MET A 1 39.03 12.14 1.09
C MET A 1 37.91 11.48 1.88
N ASN A 2 36.76 12.16 2.01
CA ASN A 2 35.71 11.86 2.98
C ASN A 2 34.79 10.72 2.52
N PHE A 3 34.40 9.84 3.45
CA PHE A 3 33.50 8.69 3.26
C PHE A 3 32.01 9.06 3.16
N GLN A 4 31.66 10.27 2.69
CA GLN A 4 30.27 10.74 2.61
C GLN A 4 29.72 10.93 1.18
N ASP A 5 30.52 10.71 0.14
CA ASP A 5 30.09 11.01 -1.24
C ASP A 5 29.56 9.80 -2.03
N THR A 6 29.47 8.59 -1.43
CA THR A 6 29.03 7.37 -2.13
C THR A 6 27.60 6.92 -1.84
N LEU A 7 26.80 7.71 -1.12
CA LEU A 7 25.39 7.36 -0.81
C LEU A 7 24.34 8.04 -1.70
N PHE A 8 24.75 8.93 -2.61
CA PHE A 8 23.85 9.64 -3.52
C PHE A 8 24.29 9.58 -4.99
N THR A 9 25.24 8.72 -5.35
CA THR A 9 25.55 8.43 -6.75
C THR A 9 24.40 7.59 -7.32
N GLY A 10 23.55 8.24 -8.10
CA GLY A 10 22.44 7.65 -8.85
C GLY A 10 22.85 6.55 -9.82
N GLN A 11 23.22 5.40 -9.27
CA GLN A 11 23.20 4.10 -9.93
C GLN A 11 22.03 3.29 -9.38
N ILE A 12 20.83 3.85 -9.46
CA ILE A 12 19.65 2.99 -9.58
C ILE A 12 19.72 2.51 -11.02
N LEU A 13 20.04 1.22 -11.16
CA LEU A 13 20.05 0.46 -12.40
C LEU A 13 19.07 1.06 -13.42
N ASP A 14 19.58 1.31 -14.62
CA ASP A 14 18.84 1.73 -15.82
C ASP A 14 17.93 0.59 -16.31
N ILE A 15 17.16 -0.01 -15.38
CA ILE A 15 16.09 -0.93 -15.69
C ILE A 15 14.99 -0.04 -16.24
N LYS A 16 15.02 0.19 -17.55
CA LYS A 16 13.85 0.66 -18.29
C LYS A 16 12.65 -0.08 -17.70
N PRO A 17 11.66 0.62 -17.11
CA PRO A 17 10.51 -0.07 -16.56
C PRO A 17 9.92 -0.89 -17.70
N LYS A 18 9.92 -2.22 -17.54
CA LYS A 18 9.37 -3.13 -18.51
C LYS A 18 7.88 -2.80 -18.53
N ASN A 19 7.42 -2.10 -19.56
CA ASN A 19 6.00 -1.76 -19.73
C ASN A 19 5.19 -3.01 -19.39
N MET A 20 4.41 -2.92 -18.32
CA MET A 20 3.67 -4.07 -17.85
C MET A 20 2.66 -4.43 -18.93
N ASN A 21 2.43 -5.73 -19.15
CA ASN A 21 1.40 -6.12 -20.11
C ASN A 21 0.06 -5.49 -19.65
N LYS A 22 -0.67 -4.86 -20.57
CA LYS A 22 -1.93 -4.16 -20.29
C LYS A 22 -2.94 -5.03 -19.52
N THR A 23 -2.96 -6.34 -19.76
CA THR A 23 -3.81 -7.29 -19.03
C THR A 23 -3.40 -7.42 -17.56
N LEU A 24 -2.08 -7.53 -17.30
CA LEU A 24 -1.52 -7.56 -15.95
C LEU A 24 -1.73 -6.23 -15.23
N ALA A 25 -1.61 -5.11 -15.94
CA ALA A 25 -1.89 -3.78 -15.41
C ALA A 25 -3.36 -3.63 -15.00
N ALA A 26 -4.30 -4.02 -15.86
CA ALA A 26 -5.73 -3.99 -15.56
C ALA A 26 -6.07 -4.87 -14.36
N HIS A 27 -5.51 -6.09 -14.30
CA HIS A 27 -5.70 -6.99 -13.17
C HIS A 27 -5.12 -6.42 -11.87
N GLY A 28 -3.91 -5.85 -11.92
CA GLY A 28 -3.27 -5.23 -10.76
C GLY A 28 -4.07 -4.03 -10.23
N ARG A 29 -4.57 -3.16 -11.12
CA ARG A 29 -5.48 -2.06 -10.73
C ARG A 29 -6.75 -2.57 -10.05
N LYS A 30 -7.34 -3.65 -10.56
CA LYS A 30 -8.51 -4.28 -9.95
C LYS A 30 -8.22 -4.75 -8.52
N LEU A 31 -7.14 -5.50 -8.32
CA LEU A 31 -6.74 -5.99 -6.99
C LEU A 31 -6.44 -4.84 -6.01
N ILE A 32 -5.79 -3.77 -6.47
CA ILE A 32 -5.52 -2.58 -5.63
C ILE A 32 -6.84 -1.94 -5.19
N LYS A 33 -7.81 -1.77 -6.10
CA LYS A 33 -9.13 -1.21 -5.75
C LYS A 33 -9.86 -2.07 -4.71
N GLU A 34 -9.87 -3.39 -4.91
CA GLU A 34 -10.48 -4.34 -3.98
C GLU A 34 -9.80 -4.28 -2.60
N ALA A 35 -8.47 -4.21 -2.55
CA ALA A 35 -7.73 -4.08 -1.29
C ALA A 35 -8.05 -2.76 -0.56
N LEU A 36 -8.15 -1.66 -1.31
CA LEU A 36 -8.43 -0.34 -0.74
C LEU A 36 -9.88 -0.20 -0.23
N GLN A 37 -10.84 -0.94 -0.79
CA GLN A 37 -12.20 -0.98 -0.25
C GLN A 37 -12.26 -1.50 1.19
N GLY A 38 -11.36 -2.40 1.56
CA GLY A 38 -11.24 -2.92 2.93
C GLY A 38 -10.39 -2.05 3.87
N CYS A 39 -9.83 -0.94 3.39
CA CYS A 39 -8.96 -0.06 4.17
C CYS A 39 -9.73 1.13 4.74
N SER A 40 -9.25 1.67 5.87
CA SER A 40 -9.83 2.88 6.46
C SER A 40 -9.64 4.11 5.56
N LYS A 41 -10.40 5.17 5.79
CA LYS A 41 -10.30 6.41 5.01
C LYS A 41 -8.90 7.02 5.09
N GLU A 42 -8.28 6.98 6.26
CA GLU A 42 -6.92 7.48 6.48
C GLU A 42 -5.87 6.70 5.67
N GLN A 43 -6.07 5.38 5.55
CA GLN A 43 -5.21 4.51 4.75
C GLN A 43 -5.38 4.78 3.25
N GLN A 44 -6.62 5.00 2.80
CA GLN A 44 -6.89 5.41 1.43
C GLN A 44 -6.28 6.79 1.14
N ASP A 45 -6.39 7.75 2.06
CA ASP A 45 -5.79 9.08 1.91
C ASP A 45 -4.25 9.02 1.89
N LEU A 46 -3.65 8.15 2.70
CA LEU A 46 -2.21 7.89 2.63
C LEU A 46 -1.82 7.31 1.27
N PHE A 47 -2.60 6.36 0.75
CA PHE A 47 -2.38 5.81 -0.59
C PHE A 47 -2.47 6.90 -1.67
N LYS A 48 -3.47 7.79 -1.59
CA LYS A 48 -3.59 8.94 -2.50
C LYS A 48 -2.35 9.83 -2.46
N ARG A 49 -1.77 10.09 -1.29
CA ARG A 49 -0.55 10.91 -1.17
C ARG A 49 0.71 10.25 -1.75
N LEU A 50 0.79 8.92 -1.67
CA LEU A 50 1.96 8.16 -2.14
C LEU A 50 1.96 7.96 -3.66
N TYR A 51 0.79 7.72 -4.23
CA TYR A 51 0.65 7.31 -5.64
C TYR A 51 -0.07 8.32 -6.52
N GLY A 52 -0.89 9.18 -5.92
CA GLY A 52 -1.58 10.25 -6.60
C GLY A 52 -0.77 11.54 -6.61
N ARG A 53 -0.71 12.19 -7.77
CA ARG A 53 -0.43 13.64 -7.83
C ARG A 53 -1.68 14.48 -7.55
N TRP A 54 -2.82 13.80 -7.34
CA TRP A 54 -4.16 14.35 -7.29
C TRP A 54 -4.83 13.94 -5.98
N THR A 55 -4.78 14.81 -4.98
CA THR A 55 -5.42 14.59 -3.68
C THR A 55 -6.93 14.74 -3.70
N GLU A 56 -7.47 15.36 -4.77
CA GLU A 56 -8.90 15.67 -4.91
C GLU A 56 -9.70 14.57 -5.63
N LEU A 57 -9.02 13.64 -6.31
CA LEU A 57 -9.68 12.55 -7.03
C LEU A 57 -10.13 11.45 -6.07
N GLU A 58 -11.17 10.72 -6.49
CA GLU A 58 -11.61 9.52 -5.78
C GLU A 58 -10.54 8.43 -5.84
N ILE A 59 -10.48 7.57 -4.82
CA ILE A 59 -9.41 6.56 -4.71
C ILE A 59 -9.40 5.63 -5.94
N VAL A 60 -10.57 5.34 -6.51
CA VAL A 60 -10.74 4.55 -7.71
C VAL A 60 -10.07 5.22 -8.91
N GLU A 61 -10.26 6.54 -9.06
CA GLU A 61 -9.70 7.34 -10.15
C GLU A 61 -8.19 7.50 -10.02
N VAL A 62 -7.69 7.63 -8.78
CA VAL A 62 -6.24 7.63 -8.50
C VAL A 62 -5.62 6.31 -8.95
N VAL A 63 -6.27 5.18 -8.70
CA VAL A 63 -5.78 3.87 -9.13
C VAL A 63 -5.88 3.70 -10.65
N ASP A 64 -6.91 4.24 -11.30
CA ASP A 64 -7.05 4.19 -12.77
C ASP A 64 -6.05 5.06 -13.51
N ASN A 65 -5.67 6.20 -12.94
CA ASN A 65 -4.68 7.11 -13.53
C ASN A 65 -3.25 6.82 -13.06
N MET A 66 -3.04 5.79 -12.24
CA MET A 66 -1.72 5.40 -11.75
C MET A 66 -0.81 4.96 -12.90
N ASP A 67 0.46 5.34 -12.82
CA ASP A 67 1.49 4.85 -13.74
C ASP A 67 1.63 3.31 -13.62
N GLU A 68 1.64 2.62 -14.77
CA GLU A 68 1.74 1.15 -14.81
C GLU A 68 2.99 0.62 -14.11
N THR A 69 4.07 1.40 -14.13
CA THR A 69 5.36 1.06 -13.50
C THR A 69 5.27 1.02 -11.97
N LYS A 70 4.24 1.62 -11.38
CA LYS A 70 4.02 1.69 -9.94
C LYS A 70 3.04 0.65 -9.41
N ILE A 71 2.34 -0.07 -10.29
CA ILE A 71 1.29 -1.01 -9.91
C ILE A 71 1.86 -2.15 -9.05
N ASP A 72 3.01 -2.72 -9.40
CA ASP A 72 3.62 -3.81 -8.65
C ASP A 72 4.02 -3.39 -7.22
N TYR A 73 4.62 -2.21 -7.10
CA TYR A 73 4.95 -1.63 -5.80
C TYR A 73 3.69 -1.31 -4.99
N ALA A 74 2.65 -0.77 -5.62
CA ALA A 74 1.37 -0.49 -4.97
C ALA A 74 0.67 -1.76 -4.47
N LEU A 75 0.70 -2.86 -5.23
CA LEU A 75 0.20 -4.17 -4.81
C LEU A 75 0.92 -4.67 -3.55
N THR A 76 2.25 -4.59 -3.53
CA THR A 76 3.05 -5.00 -2.37
C THR A 76 2.70 -4.19 -1.12
N GLN A 77 2.46 -2.87 -1.26
CA GLN A 77 2.06 -2.05 -0.12
C GLN A 77 0.64 -2.37 0.35
N CYS A 78 -0.30 -2.60 -0.57
CA CYS A 78 -1.66 -3.02 -0.23
C CYS A 78 -1.65 -4.35 0.54
N GLU A 79 -0.84 -5.32 0.11
CA GLU A 79 -0.71 -6.61 0.80
C GLU A 79 -0.16 -6.45 2.23
N LYS A 80 0.86 -5.60 2.41
CA LYS A 80 1.41 -5.30 3.74
C LYS A 80 0.38 -4.61 4.63
N MET A 81 -0.35 -3.65 4.09
CA MET A 81 -1.38 -2.91 4.82
C MET A 81 -2.51 -3.84 5.27
N TYR A 82 -2.94 -4.76 4.40
CA TYR A 82 -3.92 -5.79 4.73
C TYR A 82 -3.42 -6.72 5.87
N LYS A 83 -2.16 -7.17 5.82
CA LYS A 83 -1.56 -7.98 6.89
C LYS A 83 -1.56 -7.25 8.23
N ILE A 84 -1.24 -5.96 8.25
CA ILE A 84 -1.26 -5.14 9.46
C ILE A 84 -2.69 -5.01 10.01
N ASN A 85 -3.67 -4.73 9.15
CA ASN A 85 -5.07 -4.61 9.56
C ASN A 85 -5.61 -5.91 10.18
N LYS A 86 -5.27 -7.05 9.58
CA LYS A 86 -5.63 -8.35 10.12
C LYS A 86 -5.03 -8.58 11.51
N LEU A 87 -3.72 -8.36 11.65
CA LEU A 87 -3.03 -8.51 12.94
C LEU A 87 -3.60 -7.58 14.03
N GLN A 88 -3.99 -6.35 13.68
CA GLN A 88 -4.62 -5.42 14.62
C GLN A 88 -6.00 -5.90 15.06
N THR A 89 -6.75 -6.55 14.17
CA THR A 89 -8.07 -7.12 14.49
C THR A 89 -7.90 -8.30 15.44
N ASP A 90 -7.03 -9.25 15.09
CA ASP A 90 -6.71 -10.42 15.92
C ASP A 90 -6.20 -10.02 17.32
N LEU A 91 -5.39 -8.96 17.40
CA LEU A 91 -4.89 -8.44 18.68
C LEU A 91 -6.01 -7.80 19.54
N LYS A 92 -6.95 -7.08 18.93
CA LYS A 92 -8.08 -6.49 19.66
C LYS A 92 -8.98 -7.57 20.25
N GLU A 93 -9.29 -8.60 19.48
CA GLU A 93 -10.08 -9.74 19.95
C GLU A 93 -9.39 -10.43 21.14
N ALA A 94 -8.08 -10.69 21.04
CA ALA A 94 -7.32 -11.30 22.14
C ALA A 94 -7.31 -10.42 23.42
N VAL A 95 -7.24 -9.09 23.28
CA VAL A 95 -7.28 -8.16 24.43
C VAL A 95 -8.65 -8.14 25.09
N GLU A 96 -9.73 -8.15 24.30
CA GLU A 96 -11.10 -8.19 24.83
C GLU A 96 -11.38 -9.48 25.61
N ASP A 97 -10.89 -10.63 25.13
CA ASP A 97 -11.03 -11.90 25.83
C ASP A 97 -10.29 -11.92 27.18
N LEU A 98 -9.10 -11.33 27.23
CA LEU A 98 -8.36 -11.16 28.48
C LEU A 98 -9.11 -10.24 29.45
N GLN A 99 -9.69 -9.13 28.98
CA GLN A 99 -10.47 -8.22 29.83
C GLN A 99 -11.72 -8.88 30.41
N LYS A 100 -12.44 -9.69 29.62
CA LYS A 100 -13.62 -10.43 30.08
C LYS A 100 -13.26 -11.47 31.15
N SER A 101 -12.08 -12.09 31.05
CA SER A 101 -11.60 -13.07 32.05
C SER A 101 -11.30 -12.42 33.41
N HIS A 102 -10.88 -11.15 33.43
CA HIS A 102 -10.57 -10.41 34.65
C HIS A 102 -11.79 -9.81 35.37
N LEU A 103 -12.92 -9.67 34.67
CA LEU A 103 -14.18 -9.13 35.21
C LEU A 103 -15.12 -10.22 35.79
N SER A 104 -14.71 -11.49 35.74
CA SER A 104 -15.53 -12.64 36.19
C SER A 104 -15.06 -13.28 37.50
N ASN A 105 -14.25 -12.59 38.31
CA ASN A 105 -13.88 -12.98 39.68
C ASN A 105 -14.41 -11.98 40.71
#